data_AF-A0A0C1F5I1-F1
#
_entry.id   AF-A0A0C1F5I1-F1
#
_cell.length_a   1.000
_cell.length_b   1.000
_cell.length_c   1.000
_cell.angle_alpha   90.00
_cell.angle_beta   90.00
_cell.angle_gamma   90.00
#
_symmetry.space_group_name_H-M   'P 1'
#
loop_
_entity.id
_entity.type
_entity.pdbx_description
1 polymer ?
#
loop_
_entity_poly.entity_id
_entity_poly.type
_entity_poly.pdbx_seq_one_letter_code
_entity_poly.pdbx_strand_id
1 'polypeptide(L)'
;MKKQLLFVLLFISITIFSQDVKIKKEQVLLNNVPVAIVKNPYRDHYEYSKLNGEKIFQVDFKGIMQSTSPDPLYYLIVQSADGTKKGEIPYEVLVTSLNSERIITHGLAVKYNVFTSQGIDTNALDKIYEKGTGTFSDIAVQAKTDAGEINSKINGITANFNPKITNTNEIIASTFGSAAKIIGRINMIPCSAFDSKSCVSIYDLDGTLVASVKESKDGHRKYEVNTYDGKKFFYNSKEMYTPSNKFFAQELVTRVMAEGYMLAHQAKNDNEKVRVARIDDAKQRSVNLYGIPGFVIEKNGTKTEGNVTVYFQQLDVNNTGEVLPTEVADKFGQVVIVKYLNEKNQPRSKTINASTGAQFCVKTNTGETCYYGLDVKGEAMKKLQNLNSLSFNNSYYYELLYKGRGISVFQDPVEKEKLVVKIEKDPKALMLDRNSSDKDGARLAEYLKDCKSVVADIKNNSFNIREIDDLIQIAKEYGECRN
;
A
#
# COMPACT_ATOMS: atom_id res chain seq x y z
N MET A 1 16.26 65.47 28.36
CA MET A 1 15.58 65.51 27.05
C MET A 1 16.25 64.54 26.08
N LYS A 2 15.83 63.26 26.03
CA LYS A 2 16.37 62.24 25.10
C LYS A 2 15.52 60.96 25.01
N LYS A 3 14.19 61.05 25.23
CA LYS A 3 13.28 59.89 25.23
C LYS A 3 11.97 60.09 24.43
N GLN A 4 11.88 61.13 23.61
CA GLN A 4 10.67 61.40 22.80
C GLN A 4 10.86 61.21 21.29
N LEU A 5 12.06 60.84 20.82
CA LEU A 5 12.31 60.68 19.38
C LEU A 5 12.20 59.24 18.86
N LEU A 6 12.03 58.24 19.73
CA LEU A 6 12.00 56.82 19.32
C LEU A 6 10.59 56.27 19.05
N PHE A 7 9.53 57.03 19.35
CA PHE A 7 8.14 56.57 19.20
C PHE A 7 7.46 57.00 17.88
N VAL A 8 8.11 57.85 17.09
CA VAL A 8 7.56 58.36 15.82
C VAL A 8 7.96 57.50 14.61
N LEU A 9 8.98 56.63 14.75
CA LEU A 9 9.42 55.75 13.66
C LEU A 9 8.71 54.38 13.60
N LEU A 10 7.84 54.05 14.56
CA LEU A 10 7.11 52.76 14.58
C LEU A 10 5.67 52.84 14.00
N PHE A 11 5.23 54.01 13.54
CA PHE A 11 3.90 54.23 12.95
C PHE A 11 3.91 54.51 11.44
N ILE A 12 4.99 54.15 10.74
CA ILE A 12 4.90 53.86 9.29
C ILE A 12 4.34 52.44 9.16
N SER A 13 3.15 52.26 9.72
CA SER A 13 2.22 51.22 9.31
C SER A 13 2.04 51.38 7.81
N ILE A 14 2.44 50.35 7.09
CA ILE A 14 2.17 50.12 5.68
C ILE A 14 0.68 50.42 5.49
N THR A 15 0.35 51.60 4.98
CA THR A 15 -1.01 51.91 4.53
C THR A 15 -1.20 51.13 3.24
N ILE A 16 -1.53 49.85 3.39
CA ILE A 16 -2.15 49.10 2.32
C ILE A 16 -3.49 49.79 2.13
N PHE A 17 -3.59 50.65 1.12
CA PHE A 17 -4.86 51.22 0.69
C PHE A 17 -5.76 50.05 0.29
N SER A 18 -6.60 49.60 1.21
CA SER A 18 -7.72 48.72 0.86
C SER A 18 -8.62 49.54 -0.05
N GLN A 19 -8.59 49.26 -1.37
CA GLN A 19 -9.45 49.94 -2.33
C GLN A 19 -10.89 49.50 -2.06
N ASP A 20 -11.77 50.45 -1.72
CA ASP A 20 -13.19 50.17 -1.49
C ASP A 20 -13.91 50.02 -2.83
N VAL A 21 -14.18 48.77 -3.23
CA VAL A 21 -14.87 48.42 -4.48
C VAL A 21 -16.35 48.17 -4.21
N LYS A 22 -17.22 48.95 -4.86
CA LYS A 22 -18.68 48.82 -4.75
C LYS A 22 -19.32 48.75 -6.13
N ILE A 23 -20.46 48.08 -6.20
CA ILE A 23 -21.35 48.14 -7.37
C ILE A 23 -22.64 48.83 -6.93
N LYS A 24 -23.01 49.92 -7.60
CA LYS A 24 -24.27 50.64 -7.37
C LYS A 24 -24.88 51.06 -8.70
N LYS A 25 -26.16 50.73 -8.93
CA LYS A 25 -26.89 51.09 -10.16
C LYS A 25 -26.09 50.76 -11.44
N GLU A 26 -25.61 49.53 -11.56
CA GLU A 26 -24.78 49.05 -12.68
C GLU A 26 -23.42 49.76 -12.84
N GLN A 27 -23.02 50.63 -11.92
CA GLN A 27 -21.70 51.25 -11.94
C GLN A 27 -20.75 50.54 -10.99
N VAL A 28 -19.51 50.37 -11.42
CA VAL A 28 -18.37 50.00 -10.58
C VAL A 28 -17.79 51.27 -9.98
N LEU A 29 -17.74 51.33 -8.65
CA LEU A 29 -17.19 52.46 -7.90
C LEU A 29 -15.91 52.02 -7.19
N LEU A 30 -14.82 52.76 -7.41
CA LEU A 30 -13.60 52.65 -6.62
C LEU A 30 -13.51 53.83 -5.67
N ASN A 31 -13.44 53.58 -4.37
CA ASN A 31 -13.45 54.60 -3.32
C ASN A 31 -14.62 55.60 -3.48
N ASN A 32 -15.80 55.07 -3.83
CA ASN A 32 -17.03 55.80 -4.17
C ASN A 32 -16.97 56.68 -5.45
N VAL A 33 -15.92 56.59 -6.26
CA VAL A 33 -15.84 57.24 -7.58
C VAL A 33 -16.26 56.25 -8.66
N PRO A 34 -17.26 56.54 -9.51
CA PRO A 34 -17.63 55.69 -10.64
C PRO A 34 -16.48 55.59 -11.65
N VAL A 35 -16.14 54.38 -12.08
CA VAL A 35 -15.02 54.13 -13.01
C VAL A 35 -15.40 53.25 -14.21
N ALA A 36 -16.46 52.44 -14.09
CA ALA A 36 -16.95 51.59 -15.17
C ALA A 36 -18.45 51.29 -15.00
N ILE A 37 -19.06 50.74 -16.05
CA ILE A 37 -20.41 50.18 -16.04
C ILE A 37 -20.27 48.66 -16.16
N VAL A 38 -21.01 47.91 -15.35
CA VAL A 38 -21.13 46.45 -15.41
C VAL A 38 -22.57 46.05 -15.66
N LYS A 39 -22.79 45.20 -16.65
CA LYS A 39 -24.09 44.61 -16.97
C LYS A 39 -24.02 43.09 -16.94
N ASN A 40 -25.11 42.48 -16.53
CA ASN A 40 -25.26 41.03 -16.49
C ASN A 40 -26.48 40.64 -17.35
N PRO A 41 -26.33 40.62 -18.69
CA PRO A 41 -27.47 40.45 -19.59
C PRO A 41 -28.11 39.06 -19.50
N TYR A 42 -27.33 38.04 -19.13
CA TYR A 42 -27.79 36.69 -18.84
C TYR A 42 -26.85 36.01 -17.87
N ARG A 43 -27.35 34.97 -17.18
CA ARG A 43 -26.64 34.30 -16.10
C ARG A 43 -25.19 33.95 -16.46
N ASP A 44 -24.29 34.23 -15.51
CA ASP A 44 -22.85 33.92 -15.56
C ASP A 44 -22.08 34.67 -16.66
N HIS A 45 -22.65 35.72 -17.24
CA HIS A 45 -22.00 36.57 -18.24
C HIS A 45 -22.04 38.03 -17.83
N TYR A 46 -20.88 38.69 -17.81
CA TYR A 46 -20.71 40.06 -17.33
C TYR A 46 -20.04 40.93 -18.39
N GLU A 47 -20.66 42.05 -18.76
CA GLU A 47 -20.12 43.00 -19.73
C GLU A 47 -19.66 44.26 -19.01
N TYR A 48 -18.41 44.67 -19.27
CA TYR A 48 -17.82 45.87 -18.68
C TYR A 48 -17.58 46.93 -19.74
N SER A 49 -18.08 48.13 -19.46
CA SER A 49 -18.04 49.28 -20.36
C SER A 49 -17.47 50.51 -19.66
N LYS A 50 -16.93 51.45 -20.44
CA LYS A 50 -16.63 52.80 -19.96
C LYS A 50 -17.91 53.52 -19.53
N LEU A 51 -17.77 54.61 -18.77
CA LEU A 51 -18.91 55.43 -18.33
C LEU A 51 -19.70 56.08 -19.48
N ASN A 52 -19.10 56.20 -20.67
CA ASN A 52 -19.76 56.64 -21.91
C ASN A 52 -20.59 55.52 -22.60
N GLY A 53 -20.61 54.30 -22.05
CA GLY A 53 -21.34 53.15 -22.59
C GLY A 53 -20.56 52.29 -23.60
N GLU A 54 -19.32 52.65 -23.94
CA GLU A 54 -18.46 51.85 -24.82
C GLU A 54 -18.02 50.55 -24.13
N LYS A 55 -18.45 49.40 -24.65
CA LYS A 55 -18.05 48.07 -24.15
C LYS A 55 -16.56 47.84 -24.39
N ILE A 56 -15.85 47.42 -23.34
CA ILE A 56 -14.40 47.18 -23.40
C ILE A 56 -14.07 45.70 -23.34
N PHE A 57 -14.72 44.95 -22.44
CA PHE A 57 -14.51 43.51 -22.31
C PHE A 57 -15.73 42.83 -21.69
N GLN A 58 -15.73 41.50 -21.74
CA GLN A 58 -16.72 40.65 -21.08
C GLN A 58 -16.04 39.54 -20.29
N VAL A 59 -16.77 38.98 -19.33
CA VAL A 59 -16.31 37.91 -18.47
C VAL A 59 -17.39 36.83 -18.39
N ASP A 60 -17.02 35.60 -18.74
CA ASP A 60 -17.85 34.42 -18.51
C ASP A 60 -17.39 33.68 -17.26
N PHE A 61 -18.31 33.42 -16.34
CA PHE A 61 -18.08 32.57 -15.19
C PHE A 61 -18.33 31.09 -15.55
N LYS A 62 -17.32 30.24 -15.34
CA LYS A 62 -17.37 28.81 -15.64
C LYS A 62 -17.14 28.00 -14.37
N GLY A 63 -17.91 26.92 -14.22
CA GLY A 63 -17.77 25.96 -13.12
C GLY A 63 -17.80 24.53 -13.67
N ILE A 64 -16.83 23.70 -13.26
CA ILE A 64 -16.67 22.34 -13.76
C ILE A 64 -16.42 21.37 -12.64
N MET A 65 -17.17 20.28 -12.64
CA MET A 65 -16.96 19.19 -11.71
C MET A 65 -15.81 18.31 -12.17
N GLN A 66 -14.83 18.11 -11.31
CA GLN A 66 -13.66 17.30 -11.60
C GLN A 66 -13.88 15.87 -11.11
N SER A 67 -13.37 14.89 -11.87
CA SER A 67 -13.39 13.47 -11.52
C SER A 67 -12.46 13.15 -10.33
N THR A 68 -11.35 13.88 -10.21
CA THR A 68 -10.26 13.65 -9.25
C THR A 68 -10.27 14.59 -8.05
N SER A 69 -11.08 15.65 -8.05
CA SER A 69 -11.16 16.63 -6.96
C SER A 69 -12.55 16.65 -6.31
N PRO A 70 -12.63 16.78 -4.97
CA PRO A 70 -13.90 17.05 -4.30
C PRO A 70 -14.50 18.41 -4.72
N ASP A 71 -13.67 19.40 -5.05
CA ASP A 71 -14.12 20.75 -5.32
C ASP A 71 -14.35 21.00 -6.83
N PRO A 72 -15.47 21.65 -7.20
CA PRO A 72 -15.64 22.18 -8.54
C PRO A 72 -14.51 23.18 -8.86
N LEU A 73 -13.95 23.08 -10.05
CA LEU A 73 -13.07 24.10 -10.58
C LEU A 73 -13.91 25.27 -11.09
N TYR A 74 -13.74 26.43 -10.46
CA TYR A 74 -14.36 27.67 -10.90
C TYR A 74 -13.32 28.60 -11.51
N TYR A 75 -13.60 29.14 -12.70
CA TYR A 75 -12.70 30.04 -13.41
C TYR A 75 -13.49 31.06 -14.24
N LEU A 76 -12.80 32.09 -14.70
CA LEU A 76 -13.34 33.16 -15.50
C LEU A 76 -12.64 33.20 -16.86
N ILE A 77 -13.42 33.37 -17.93
CA ILE A 77 -12.91 33.66 -19.27
C ILE A 77 -13.12 35.15 -19.51
N VAL A 78 -12.01 35.90 -19.60
CA VAL A 78 -12.02 37.33 -19.90
C VAL A 78 -11.78 37.50 -21.40
N GLN A 79 -12.67 38.21 -22.09
CA GLN A 79 -12.63 38.38 -23.54
C GLN A 79 -12.79 39.86 -23.92
N SER A 80 -12.01 40.34 -24.89
CA SER A 80 -12.15 41.70 -25.43
C SER A 80 -13.53 41.93 -26.07
N ALA A 81 -13.97 43.19 -26.19
CA ALA A 81 -15.28 43.52 -26.74
C ALA A 81 -15.53 42.99 -28.17
N ASP A 82 -14.50 42.96 -29.01
CA ASP A 82 -14.52 42.43 -30.38
C ASP A 82 -14.29 40.90 -30.43
N GLY A 83 -13.96 40.31 -29.29
CA GLY A 83 -13.72 38.89 -29.12
C GLY A 83 -12.37 38.35 -29.60
N THR A 84 -11.47 39.21 -30.07
CA THR A 84 -10.18 38.83 -30.67
C THR A 84 -9.12 38.38 -29.65
N LYS A 85 -9.18 38.90 -28.42
CA LYS A 85 -8.28 38.55 -27.31
C LYS A 85 -9.05 37.84 -26.20
N LYS A 86 -8.44 36.78 -25.63
CA LYS A 86 -9.02 35.98 -24.54
C LYS A 86 -7.95 35.56 -23.54
N GLY A 87 -8.32 35.50 -22.26
CA GLY A 87 -7.49 34.98 -21.19
C GLY A 87 -8.31 34.30 -20.10
N GLU A 88 -7.70 33.35 -19.39
CA GLU A 88 -8.32 32.65 -18.27
C GLU A 88 -7.72 33.08 -16.93
N ILE A 89 -8.57 33.23 -15.91
CA ILE A 89 -8.16 33.51 -14.52
C ILE A 89 -8.97 32.67 -13.53
N PRO A 90 -8.40 32.28 -12.37
CA PRO A 90 -9.14 31.57 -11.33
C PRO A 90 -10.24 32.44 -10.72
N TYR A 91 -11.36 31.80 -10.34
CA TYR A 91 -12.40 32.44 -9.54
C TYR A 91 -12.06 32.34 -8.06
N GLU A 92 -11.93 33.49 -7.38
CA GLU A 92 -11.54 33.56 -5.97
C GLU A 92 -12.47 34.51 -5.21
N VAL A 93 -12.92 34.09 -4.03
CA VAL A 93 -13.78 34.89 -3.16
C VAL A 93 -12.91 35.77 -2.25
N LEU A 94 -12.52 36.94 -2.77
CA LEU A 94 -11.68 37.92 -2.04
C LEU A 94 -12.48 38.95 -1.22
N VAL A 95 -13.82 38.86 -1.24
CA VAL A 95 -14.73 39.76 -0.55
C VAL A 95 -15.86 38.97 0.12
N THR A 96 -16.31 39.40 1.29
CA THR A 96 -17.47 38.82 1.98
C THR A 96 -18.75 39.14 1.22
N SER A 97 -19.08 38.31 0.23
CA SER A 97 -20.29 38.40 -0.58
C SER A 97 -20.68 37.02 -1.11
N LEU A 98 -21.97 36.82 -1.39
CA LEU A 98 -22.49 35.67 -2.13
C LEU A 98 -22.90 36.03 -3.56
N ASN A 99 -22.76 37.31 -3.95
CA ASN A 99 -23.11 37.78 -5.28
C ASN A 99 -21.88 37.65 -6.20
N SER A 100 -21.96 36.77 -7.20
CA SER A 100 -20.87 36.49 -8.15
C SER A 100 -20.41 37.73 -8.91
N GLU A 101 -21.30 38.65 -9.30
CA GLU A 101 -20.93 39.91 -9.96
C GLU A 101 -20.00 40.75 -9.08
N ARG A 102 -20.35 40.86 -7.79
CA ARG A 102 -19.54 41.61 -6.82
C ARG A 102 -18.19 40.94 -6.57
N ILE A 103 -18.17 39.62 -6.46
CA ILE A 103 -16.94 38.84 -6.24
C ILE A 103 -16.00 38.99 -7.44
N ILE A 104 -16.52 38.79 -8.65
CA ILE A 104 -15.75 38.90 -9.90
C ILE A 104 -15.21 40.33 -10.07
N THR A 105 -16.08 41.34 -9.95
CA THR A 105 -15.68 42.75 -10.10
C THR A 105 -14.62 43.13 -9.06
N HIS A 106 -14.77 42.68 -7.80
CA HIS A 106 -13.79 42.94 -6.75
C HIS A 106 -12.44 42.26 -7.05
N GLY A 107 -12.45 41.01 -7.52
CA GLY A 107 -11.23 40.32 -7.95
C GLY A 107 -10.51 41.02 -9.10
N LEU A 108 -11.26 41.44 -10.13
CA LEU A 108 -10.73 42.22 -11.26
C LEU A 108 -10.12 43.54 -10.80
N ALA A 109 -10.74 44.24 -9.84
CA ALA A 109 -10.22 45.48 -9.26
C ALA A 109 -8.96 45.26 -8.42
N VAL A 110 -9.01 44.38 -7.43
CA VAL A 110 -7.98 44.30 -6.38
C VAL A 110 -6.80 43.43 -6.77
N LYS A 111 -7.05 42.29 -7.43
CA LYS A 111 -5.99 41.33 -7.79
C LYS A 111 -5.39 41.64 -9.16
N TYR A 112 -6.24 42.01 -10.12
CA TYR A 112 -5.82 42.22 -11.49
C TYR A 112 -5.67 43.69 -11.88
N ASN A 113 -6.07 44.64 -11.01
CA ASN A 113 -5.96 46.08 -11.25
C ASN A 113 -6.62 46.55 -12.55
N VAL A 114 -7.71 45.89 -12.96
CA VAL A 114 -8.45 46.22 -14.20
C VAL A 114 -9.13 47.58 -14.12
N PHE A 115 -9.39 48.08 -12.92
CA PHE A 115 -10.04 49.37 -12.69
C PHE A 115 -9.08 50.31 -11.99
N THR A 116 -9.02 51.55 -12.46
CA THR A 116 -8.24 52.66 -11.90
C THR A 116 -9.15 53.87 -11.70
N SER A 117 -8.65 54.91 -11.03
CA SER A 117 -9.35 56.20 -10.91
C SER A 117 -9.73 56.83 -12.26
N GLN A 118 -9.05 56.45 -13.35
CA GLN A 118 -9.24 56.94 -14.71
C GLN A 118 -10.21 56.07 -15.54
N GLY A 119 -10.66 54.94 -14.99
CA GLY A 119 -11.52 53.98 -15.68
C GLY A 119 -10.88 52.61 -15.85
N ILE A 120 -11.26 51.89 -16.90
CA ILE A 120 -10.74 50.54 -17.19
C ILE A 120 -9.30 50.63 -17.73
N ASP A 121 -8.36 49.94 -17.09
CA ASP A 121 -6.96 49.83 -17.52
C ASP A 121 -6.78 48.73 -18.58
N THR A 122 -6.48 49.16 -19.80
CA THR A 122 -6.27 48.26 -20.95
C THR A 122 -4.97 47.48 -20.86
N ASN A 123 -3.92 48.02 -20.21
CA ASN A 123 -2.66 47.29 -20.01
C ASN A 123 -2.85 46.14 -19.01
N ALA A 124 -3.68 46.34 -17.99
CA ALA A 124 -4.04 45.29 -17.05
C ALA A 124 -4.84 44.15 -17.73
N LEU A 125 -5.74 44.50 -18.67
CA LEU A 125 -6.45 43.53 -19.50
C LEU A 125 -5.52 42.77 -20.44
N ASP A 126 -4.57 43.46 -21.09
CA ASP A 126 -3.59 42.83 -21.97
C ASP A 126 -2.74 41.78 -21.23
N LYS A 127 -2.35 42.04 -19.99
CA LYS A 127 -1.67 41.03 -19.13
C LYS A 127 -2.52 39.81 -18.83
N ILE A 128 -3.86 39.95 -18.78
CA ILE A 128 -4.76 38.80 -18.65
C ILE A 128 -4.79 38.02 -19.96
N TYR A 129 -4.86 38.71 -21.10
CA TYR A 129 -4.88 38.09 -22.43
C TYR A 129 -3.56 37.40 -22.78
N GLU A 130 -2.41 37.94 -22.36
CA GLU A 130 -1.08 37.34 -22.55
C GLU A 130 -0.93 35.97 -21.88
N LYS A 131 -1.66 35.72 -20.78
CA LYS A 131 -1.71 34.39 -20.16
C LYS A 131 -2.37 33.36 -21.06
N GLY A 132 -3.15 33.80 -22.05
CA GLY A 132 -3.85 32.95 -23.00
C GLY A 132 -4.96 32.10 -22.37
N THR A 133 -5.46 31.17 -23.18
CA THR A 133 -6.45 30.15 -22.80
C THR A 133 -5.78 28.78 -22.82
N GLY A 134 -6.15 27.87 -21.91
CA GLY A 134 -5.65 26.50 -21.92
C GLY A 134 -5.60 25.84 -20.55
N THR A 135 -5.07 26.50 -19.52
CA THR A 135 -4.89 25.82 -18.22
C THR A 135 -6.19 25.32 -17.60
N PHE A 136 -7.26 26.13 -17.59
CA PHE A 136 -8.54 25.73 -17.00
C PHE A 136 -9.47 25.10 -18.05
N SER A 137 -9.41 25.57 -19.31
CA SER A 137 -10.17 24.97 -20.41
C SER A 137 -9.69 23.58 -20.83
N ASP A 138 -8.41 23.24 -20.71
CA ASP A 138 -7.93 21.88 -21.01
C ASP A 138 -8.35 20.90 -19.91
N ILE A 139 -8.30 21.33 -18.63
CA ILE A 139 -8.89 20.58 -17.51
C ILE A 139 -10.40 20.40 -17.74
N ALA A 140 -11.09 21.42 -18.26
CA ALA A 140 -12.50 21.34 -18.64
C ALA A 140 -12.78 20.27 -19.69
N VAL A 141 -11.95 20.23 -20.73
CA VAL A 141 -12.06 19.25 -21.82
C VAL A 141 -11.79 17.85 -21.29
N GLN A 142 -10.73 17.66 -20.50
CA GLN A 142 -10.41 16.37 -19.91
C GLN A 142 -11.55 15.87 -19.00
N ALA A 143 -12.10 16.72 -18.13
CA ALA A 143 -13.22 16.34 -17.27
C ALA A 143 -14.47 15.93 -18.07
N LYS A 144 -14.74 16.59 -19.21
CA LYS A 144 -15.81 16.19 -20.13
C LYS A 144 -15.52 14.86 -20.83
N THR A 145 -14.29 14.64 -21.25
CA THR A 145 -13.85 13.38 -21.87
C THR A 145 -13.99 12.23 -20.87
N ASP A 146 -13.46 12.37 -19.65
CA ASP A 146 -13.60 11.38 -18.56
C ASP A 146 -15.07 11.05 -18.28
N ALA A 147 -15.91 12.09 -18.18
CA ALA A 147 -17.35 11.90 -17.97
C ALA A 147 -18.00 11.16 -19.15
N GLY A 148 -17.59 11.46 -20.39
CA GLY A 148 -18.04 10.78 -21.59
C GLY A 148 -17.64 9.30 -21.60
N GLU A 149 -16.40 8.97 -21.26
CA GLU A 149 -15.92 7.59 -21.16
C GLU A 149 -16.68 6.80 -20.10
N ILE A 150 -16.85 7.38 -18.91
CA ILE A 150 -17.62 6.75 -17.84
C ILE A 150 -19.07 6.53 -18.25
N ASN A 151 -19.71 7.50 -18.90
CA ASN A 151 -21.08 7.36 -19.38
C ASN A 151 -21.19 6.23 -20.42
N SER A 152 -20.21 6.10 -21.32
CA SER A 152 -20.12 4.98 -22.24
C SER A 152 -19.99 3.64 -21.51
N LYS A 153 -19.16 3.55 -20.47
CA LYS A 153 -19.05 2.34 -19.63
C LYS A 153 -20.37 2.02 -18.91
N ILE A 154 -21.01 3.02 -18.30
CA ILE A 154 -22.33 2.88 -17.65
C ILE A 154 -23.36 2.34 -18.65
N ASN A 155 -23.46 2.94 -19.84
CA ASN A 155 -24.36 2.48 -20.88
C ASN A 155 -24.07 1.04 -21.30
N GLY A 156 -22.80 0.67 -21.43
CA GLY A 156 -22.37 -0.70 -21.67
C GLY A 156 -22.78 -1.67 -20.55
N ILE A 157 -22.64 -1.28 -19.29
CA ILE A 157 -23.11 -2.09 -18.16
C ILE A 157 -24.64 -2.25 -18.19
N THR A 158 -25.37 -1.16 -18.40
CA THR A 158 -26.83 -1.20 -18.46
C THR A 158 -27.33 -2.07 -19.61
N ALA A 159 -26.71 -1.98 -20.80
CA ALA A 159 -27.10 -2.78 -21.96
C ALA A 159 -26.79 -4.28 -21.79
N ASN A 160 -25.62 -4.62 -21.22
CA ASN A 160 -25.13 -6.00 -21.18
C ASN A 160 -25.54 -6.77 -19.92
N PHE A 161 -25.73 -6.06 -18.80
CA PHE A 161 -25.95 -6.65 -17.47
C PHE A 161 -27.26 -6.20 -16.82
N ASN A 162 -27.71 -4.98 -17.12
CA ASN A 162 -28.93 -4.36 -16.58
C ASN A 162 -29.12 -4.65 -15.06
N PRO A 163 -28.18 -4.24 -14.20
CA PRO A 163 -28.23 -4.58 -12.79
C PRO A 163 -29.47 -3.97 -12.13
N LYS A 164 -30.10 -4.71 -11.22
CA LYS A 164 -31.29 -4.30 -10.46
C LYS A 164 -31.15 -4.68 -8.99
N ILE A 165 -31.81 -3.92 -8.13
CA ILE A 165 -31.83 -4.15 -6.69
C ILE A 165 -33.20 -4.72 -6.30
N THR A 166 -33.21 -5.90 -5.68
CA THR A 166 -34.44 -6.52 -5.19
C THR A 166 -34.92 -5.88 -3.89
N ASN A 167 -36.12 -6.26 -3.43
CA ASN A 167 -36.64 -5.83 -2.13
C ASN A 167 -35.80 -6.33 -0.95
N THR A 168 -35.16 -7.49 -1.10
CA THR A 168 -34.24 -8.11 -0.13
C THR A 168 -32.82 -7.53 -0.17
N ASN A 169 -32.60 -6.44 -0.92
CA ASN A 169 -31.29 -5.83 -1.16
C ASN A 169 -30.28 -6.76 -1.87
N GLU A 170 -30.77 -7.70 -2.67
CA GLU A 170 -29.92 -8.49 -3.55
C GLU A 170 -29.69 -7.72 -4.85
N ILE A 171 -28.48 -7.84 -5.38
CA ILE A 171 -28.10 -7.27 -6.67
C ILE A 171 -28.24 -8.39 -7.68
N ILE A 172 -29.16 -8.22 -8.63
CA ILE A 172 -29.34 -9.15 -9.74
C ILE A 172 -28.85 -8.52 -11.04
N ALA A 173 -28.23 -9.32 -11.90
CA ALA A 173 -27.85 -8.91 -13.25
C ALA A 173 -28.18 -10.02 -14.25
N SER A 174 -28.57 -9.61 -15.45
CA SER A 174 -28.85 -10.47 -16.60
C SER A 174 -27.73 -10.34 -17.60
N THR A 175 -27.02 -11.42 -17.90
CA THR A 175 -26.17 -11.46 -19.09
C THR A 175 -27.06 -11.60 -20.33
N PHE A 176 -26.66 -11.03 -21.46
CA PHE A 176 -27.46 -11.03 -22.69
C PHE A 176 -28.08 -12.42 -23.00
N GLY A 177 -29.41 -12.48 -23.07
CA GLY A 177 -30.17 -13.71 -23.33
C GLY A 177 -30.30 -14.71 -22.15
N SER A 178 -29.77 -14.40 -20.98
CA SER A 178 -29.81 -15.25 -19.78
C SER A 178 -30.76 -14.73 -18.71
N ALA A 179 -31.31 -15.66 -17.91
CA ALA A 179 -32.07 -15.31 -16.71
C ALA A 179 -31.23 -14.47 -15.74
N ALA A 180 -31.85 -13.51 -15.08
CA ALA A 180 -31.20 -12.70 -14.06
C ALA A 180 -30.68 -13.59 -12.92
N LYS A 181 -29.42 -13.40 -12.53
CA LYS A 181 -28.79 -14.09 -11.40
C LYS A 181 -28.40 -13.08 -10.33
N ILE A 182 -28.42 -13.51 -9.08
CA ILE A 182 -27.84 -12.74 -7.99
C ILE A 182 -26.33 -12.70 -8.22
N ILE A 183 -25.75 -11.50 -8.15
CA ILE A 183 -24.31 -11.25 -8.28
C ILE A 183 -23.72 -10.57 -7.05
N GLY A 184 -24.55 -10.19 -6.08
CA GLY A 184 -24.07 -9.56 -4.86
C GLY A 184 -25.22 -9.09 -3.97
N ARG A 185 -24.86 -8.34 -2.94
CA ARG A 185 -25.79 -7.76 -1.97
C ARG A 185 -25.39 -6.33 -1.66
N ILE A 186 -26.37 -5.50 -1.35
CA ILE A 186 -26.15 -4.12 -0.92
C ILE A 186 -26.70 -3.94 0.50
N ASN A 187 -25.96 -3.25 1.36
CA ASN A 187 -26.46 -2.79 2.65
C ASN A 187 -26.54 -1.27 2.63
N MET A 188 -27.67 -0.72 3.07
CA MET A 188 -27.94 0.71 3.07
C MET A 188 -28.46 1.12 4.43
N ILE A 189 -27.74 2.03 5.08
CA ILE A 189 -28.09 2.60 6.38
C ILE A 189 -28.10 4.14 6.28
N PRO A 190 -28.76 4.88 7.18
CA PRO A 190 -28.78 6.34 7.11
C PRO A 190 -27.37 6.94 7.00
N CYS A 191 -27.15 7.87 6.06
CA CYS A 191 -25.92 8.66 6.03
C CYS A 191 -25.97 9.74 7.10
N SER A 192 -24.81 10.02 7.70
CA SER A 192 -24.59 11.18 8.55
C SER A 192 -23.39 11.93 8.03
N ALA A 193 -23.55 13.22 7.72
CA ALA A 193 -22.47 14.10 7.29
C ALA A 193 -21.38 14.29 8.37
N PHE A 194 -21.64 13.88 9.61
CA PHE A 194 -20.74 13.99 10.76
C PHE A 194 -20.12 12.66 11.18
N ASP A 195 -20.55 11.53 10.60
CA ASP A 195 -20.00 10.21 10.90
C ASP A 195 -19.02 9.77 9.80
N SER A 196 -17.91 9.16 10.21
CA SER A 196 -16.96 8.50 9.31
C SER A 196 -17.50 7.17 8.74
N LYS A 197 -18.62 6.66 9.27
CA LYS A 197 -19.19 5.38 8.85
C LYS A 197 -19.72 5.45 7.41
N SER A 198 -19.44 4.37 6.68
CA SER A 198 -20.02 4.15 5.35
C SER A 198 -21.53 3.90 5.50
N CYS A 199 -22.33 4.62 4.72
CA CYS A 199 -23.77 4.46 4.70
C CYS A 199 -24.28 3.49 3.64
N VAL A 200 -23.45 3.14 2.65
CA VAL A 200 -23.71 2.02 1.75
C VAL A 200 -22.51 1.09 1.70
N SER A 201 -22.77 -0.21 1.72
CA SER A 201 -21.77 -1.25 1.52
C SER A 201 -22.24 -2.23 0.46
N ILE A 202 -21.42 -2.48 -0.55
CA ILE A 202 -21.69 -3.42 -1.64
C ILE A 202 -20.81 -4.64 -1.44
N TYR A 203 -21.42 -5.81 -1.45
CA TYR A 203 -20.77 -7.10 -1.26
C TYR A 203 -20.95 -7.98 -2.49
N ASP A 204 -19.96 -8.82 -2.76
CA ASP A 204 -20.06 -9.88 -3.77
C ASP A 204 -20.85 -11.10 -3.23
N LEU A 205 -20.95 -12.18 -4.00
CA LEU A 205 -21.69 -13.39 -3.59
C LEU A 205 -21.04 -14.13 -2.44
N ASP A 206 -19.73 -13.96 -2.26
CA ASP A 206 -18.96 -14.58 -1.19
C ASP A 206 -19.01 -13.77 0.12
N GLY A 207 -19.67 -12.61 0.12
CA GLY A 207 -19.72 -11.70 1.27
C GLY A 207 -18.48 -10.83 1.40
N THR A 208 -17.63 -10.75 0.38
CA THR A 208 -16.48 -9.84 0.36
C THR A 208 -16.97 -8.43 0.10
N LEU A 209 -16.57 -7.47 0.94
CA LEU A 209 -16.87 -6.06 0.72
C LEU A 209 -16.16 -5.58 -0.55
N VAL A 210 -16.93 -5.21 -1.58
CA VAL A 210 -16.41 -4.70 -2.85
C VAL A 210 -16.23 -3.20 -2.80
N ALA A 211 -17.23 -2.49 -2.27
CA ALA A 211 -17.21 -1.04 -2.18
C ALA A 211 -17.94 -0.54 -0.93
N SER A 212 -17.44 0.52 -0.33
CA SER A 212 -18.09 1.26 0.75
C SER A 212 -18.25 2.72 0.36
N VAL A 213 -19.37 3.31 0.76
CA VAL A 213 -19.77 4.65 0.31
C VAL A 213 -20.15 5.51 1.50
N LYS A 214 -19.67 6.74 1.49
CA LYS A 214 -20.05 7.78 2.46
C LYS A 214 -20.39 9.08 1.72
N GLU A 215 -21.21 9.91 2.34
CA GLU A 215 -21.51 11.24 1.83
C GLU A 215 -20.23 12.10 1.86
N SER A 216 -19.95 12.80 0.76
CA SER A 216 -18.83 13.74 0.71
C SER A 216 -19.19 15.00 1.50
N LYS A 217 -18.21 15.57 2.20
CA LYS A 217 -18.36 16.85 2.90
C LYS A 217 -18.51 18.04 1.95
N ASP A 218 -18.19 17.83 0.68
CA ASP A 218 -17.86 18.88 -0.29
C ASP A 218 -18.96 19.10 -1.33
N GLY A 219 -20.11 18.41 -1.24
CA GLY A 219 -21.20 18.64 -2.18
C GLY A 219 -22.48 17.85 -1.94
N HIS A 220 -23.62 18.52 -2.18
CA HIS A 220 -24.93 17.89 -2.21
C HIS A 220 -24.98 16.76 -3.26
N ARG A 221 -25.43 15.56 -2.85
CA ARG A 221 -25.55 14.37 -3.72
C ARG A 221 -24.22 13.85 -4.29
N LYS A 222 -23.11 14.16 -3.63
CA LYS A 222 -21.78 13.62 -3.95
C LYS A 222 -21.37 12.62 -2.88
N TYR A 223 -20.88 11.46 -3.32
CA TYR A 223 -20.51 10.36 -2.44
C TYR A 223 -19.10 9.88 -2.77
N GLU A 224 -18.30 9.65 -1.74
CA GLU A 224 -16.99 9.04 -1.85
C GLU A 224 -17.15 7.51 -1.81
N VAL A 225 -16.67 6.84 -2.84
CA VAL A 225 -16.67 5.38 -2.95
C VAL A 225 -15.24 4.87 -2.73
N ASN A 226 -15.08 3.98 -1.75
CA ASN A 226 -13.84 3.28 -1.46
C ASN A 226 -14.01 1.81 -1.86
N THR A 227 -13.00 1.23 -2.49
CA THR A 227 -13.09 -0.14 -3.05
C THR A 227 -12.12 -1.09 -2.37
N TYR A 228 -12.31 -2.40 -2.54
CA TYR A 228 -11.56 -3.43 -1.82
C TYR A 228 -10.05 -3.42 -2.10
N ASP A 229 -9.63 -2.87 -3.25
CA ASP A 229 -8.22 -2.74 -3.65
C ASP A 229 -7.60 -1.40 -3.17
N GLY A 230 -8.33 -0.60 -2.39
CA GLY A 230 -7.90 0.68 -1.85
C GLY A 230 -8.10 1.87 -2.79
N LYS A 231 -8.62 1.67 -4.02
CA LYS A 231 -8.95 2.79 -4.91
C LYS A 231 -10.16 3.56 -4.42
N LYS A 232 -10.17 4.85 -4.77
CA LYS A 232 -11.23 5.80 -4.41
C LYS A 232 -11.71 6.56 -5.64
N PHE A 233 -13.01 6.83 -5.69
CA PHE A 233 -13.61 7.71 -6.69
C PHE A 233 -14.85 8.40 -6.14
N PHE A 234 -15.29 9.47 -6.82
CA PHE A 234 -16.52 10.17 -6.46
C PHE A 234 -17.69 9.80 -7.38
N TYR A 235 -18.86 9.64 -6.78
CA TYR A 235 -20.11 9.38 -7.46
C TYR A 235 -21.07 10.54 -7.19
N ASN A 236 -21.51 11.21 -8.25
CA ASN A 236 -22.55 12.24 -8.20
C ASN A 236 -23.88 11.59 -8.58
N SER A 237 -24.81 11.50 -7.64
CA SER A 237 -26.10 10.85 -7.90
C SER A 237 -27.12 11.83 -8.47
N LYS A 238 -28.03 11.31 -9.31
CA LYS A 238 -29.16 12.10 -9.81
C LYS A 238 -30.16 12.40 -8.70
N GLU A 239 -30.37 11.44 -7.80
CA GLU A 239 -31.31 11.53 -6.69
C GLU A 239 -30.63 11.62 -5.34
N MET A 240 -31.28 12.23 -4.35
CA MET A 240 -30.76 12.24 -2.98
C MET A 240 -30.78 10.82 -2.40
N TYR A 241 -29.74 10.48 -1.64
CA TYR A 241 -29.68 9.19 -0.95
C TYR A 241 -30.73 9.14 0.16
N THR A 242 -31.47 8.04 0.18
CA THR A 242 -32.17 7.55 1.36
C THR A 242 -32.00 6.02 1.42
N PRO A 243 -32.04 5.39 2.60
CA PRO A 243 -31.88 3.93 2.72
C PRO A 243 -32.94 3.12 1.96
N SER A 244 -34.06 3.72 1.59
CA SER A 244 -35.13 3.09 0.81
C SER A 244 -35.02 3.35 -0.70
N ASN A 245 -34.13 4.25 -1.16
CA ASN A 245 -34.03 4.63 -2.56
C ASN A 245 -33.29 3.55 -3.39
N LYS A 246 -34.08 2.68 -4.04
CA LYS A 246 -33.56 1.62 -4.91
C LYS A 246 -33.01 2.14 -6.24
N PHE A 247 -33.49 3.29 -6.73
CA PHE A 247 -32.94 3.91 -7.94
C PHE A 247 -31.53 4.41 -7.70
N PHE A 248 -31.30 5.09 -6.57
CA PHE A 248 -29.95 5.45 -6.13
C PHE A 248 -29.04 4.22 -6.04
N ALA A 249 -29.52 3.16 -5.39
CA ALA A 249 -28.76 1.92 -5.21
C ALA A 249 -28.39 1.26 -6.55
N GLN A 250 -29.34 1.23 -7.49
CA GLN A 250 -29.12 0.71 -8.83
C GLN A 250 -28.12 1.56 -9.62
N GLU A 251 -28.24 2.88 -9.58
CA GLU A 251 -27.31 3.81 -10.25
C GLU A 251 -25.90 3.67 -9.69
N LEU A 252 -25.76 3.61 -8.35
CA LEU A 252 -24.49 3.41 -7.67
C LEU A 252 -23.85 2.07 -8.04
N VAL A 253 -24.59 0.96 -8.00
CA VAL A 253 -24.06 -0.36 -8.39
C VAL A 253 -23.63 -0.36 -9.86
N THR A 254 -24.42 0.25 -10.74
CA THR A 254 -24.06 0.38 -12.16
C THR A 254 -22.77 1.17 -12.32
N ARG A 255 -22.58 2.24 -11.54
CA ARG A 255 -21.34 3.02 -11.53
C ARG A 255 -20.16 2.18 -11.03
N VAL A 256 -20.31 1.45 -9.93
CA VAL A 256 -19.25 0.57 -9.38
C VAL A 256 -18.84 -0.50 -10.41
N MET A 257 -19.81 -1.10 -11.11
CA MET A 257 -19.52 -2.04 -12.19
C MET A 257 -18.83 -1.37 -13.38
N ALA A 258 -19.20 -0.13 -13.72
CA ALA A 258 -18.56 0.64 -14.80
C ALA A 258 -17.10 1.00 -14.48
N GLU A 259 -16.73 1.08 -13.19
CA GLU A 259 -15.34 1.23 -12.74
C GLU A 259 -14.56 -0.11 -12.76
N GLY A 260 -15.18 -1.21 -13.21
CA GLY A 260 -14.55 -2.52 -13.38
C GLY A 260 -14.81 -3.53 -12.26
N TYR A 261 -15.67 -3.20 -11.30
CA TYR A 261 -16.03 -4.07 -10.17
C TYR A 261 -17.35 -4.81 -10.45
N MET A 262 -17.25 -5.93 -11.17
CA MET A 262 -18.38 -6.71 -11.70
C MET A 262 -19.11 -7.57 -10.66
N LEU A 263 -18.67 -7.56 -9.40
CA LEU A 263 -19.20 -8.37 -8.30
C LEU A 263 -19.02 -9.88 -8.53
N ALA A 264 -20.02 -10.69 -8.19
CA ALA A 264 -20.00 -12.15 -8.20
C ALA A 264 -18.90 -12.76 -7.33
N HIS A 265 -17.77 -13.15 -7.91
CA HIS A 265 -16.63 -13.76 -7.21
C HIS A 265 -15.33 -12.97 -7.43
N GLN A 266 -15.40 -11.81 -8.08
CA GLN A 266 -14.22 -11.07 -8.51
C GLN A 266 -13.34 -10.66 -7.33
N ALA A 267 -13.91 -10.02 -6.30
CA ALA A 267 -13.14 -9.50 -5.18
C ALA A 267 -12.45 -10.64 -4.40
N LYS A 268 -13.15 -11.75 -4.15
CA LYS A 268 -12.54 -12.96 -3.58
C LYS A 268 -11.40 -13.50 -4.44
N ASN A 269 -11.60 -13.64 -5.74
CA ASN A 269 -10.59 -14.19 -6.65
C ASN A 269 -9.35 -13.29 -6.72
N ASP A 270 -9.53 -11.97 -6.75
CA ASP A 270 -8.42 -11.03 -6.81
C ASP A 270 -7.67 -10.97 -5.47
N ASN A 271 -8.38 -10.99 -4.34
CA ASN A 271 -7.76 -11.14 -3.02
C ASN A 271 -6.98 -12.46 -2.88
N GLU A 272 -7.51 -13.56 -3.42
CA GLU A 272 -6.84 -14.85 -3.41
C GLU A 272 -5.56 -14.84 -4.25
N LYS A 273 -5.57 -14.21 -5.45
CA LYS A 273 -4.35 -14.03 -6.26
C LYS A 273 -3.28 -13.27 -5.49
N VAL A 274 -3.66 -12.18 -4.82
CA VAL A 274 -2.75 -11.39 -3.98
C VAL A 274 -2.21 -12.23 -2.83
N ARG A 275 -3.07 -13.02 -2.17
CA ARG A 275 -2.67 -13.92 -1.08
C ARG A 275 -1.68 -14.99 -1.55
N VAL A 276 -1.95 -15.63 -2.70
CA VAL A 276 -1.05 -16.63 -3.31
C VAL A 276 0.29 -15.99 -3.66
N ALA A 277 0.28 -14.81 -4.29
CA ALA A 277 1.51 -14.08 -4.60
C ALA A 277 2.33 -13.76 -3.35
N ARG A 278 1.69 -13.31 -2.25
CA ARG A 278 2.36 -13.07 -0.97
C ARG A 278 2.95 -14.35 -0.36
N ILE A 279 2.24 -15.47 -0.47
CA ILE A 279 2.73 -16.76 0.00
C ILE A 279 3.95 -17.20 -0.82
N ASP A 280 3.91 -17.06 -2.14
CA ASP A 280 5.01 -17.47 -3.00
C ASP A 280 6.25 -16.59 -2.83
N ASP A 281 6.07 -15.27 -2.66
CA ASP A 281 7.12 -14.35 -2.23
C ASP A 281 7.72 -14.77 -0.87
N ALA A 282 6.87 -15.05 0.12
CA ALA A 282 7.34 -15.49 1.43
C ALA A 282 8.12 -16.81 1.36
N LYS A 283 7.72 -17.75 0.48
CA LYS A 283 8.47 -19.00 0.28
C LYS A 283 9.86 -18.72 -0.28
N GLN A 284 9.98 -17.80 -1.25
CA GLN A 284 11.26 -17.42 -1.85
C GLN A 284 12.21 -16.73 -0.85
N ARG A 285 11.67 -15.93 0.08
CA ARG A 285 12.45 -15.28 1.13
C ARG A 285 12.83 -16.22 2.28
N SER A 286 12.11 -17.32 2.46
CA SER A 286 12.35 -18.26 3.55
C SER A 286 13.49 -19.23 3.24
N VAL A 287 14.19 -19.68 4.27
CA VAL A 287 15.20 -20.76 4.17
C VAL A 287 14.58 -22.16 4.09
N ASN A 288 13.24 -22.26 4.11
CA ASN A 288 12.51 -23.51 4.02
C ASN A 288 12.73 -24.19 2.66
N LEU A 289 12.72 -25.52 2.65
CA LEU A 289 12.90 -26.32 1.44
C LEU A 289 11.54 -26.90 1.01
N TYR A 290 11.12 -26.62 -0.22
CA TYR A 290 9.81 -27.02 -0.73
C TYR A 290 9.92 -27.98 -1.92
N GLY A 291 10.01 -29.29 -1.63
CA GLY A 291 9.93 -30.32 -2.67
C GLY A 291 11.15 -30.35 -3.57
N ILE A 292 12.32 -30.07 -3.02
CA ILE A 292 13.58 -30.00 -3.75
C ILE A 292 14.10 -31.42 -4.01
N PRO A 293 14.54 -31.77 -5.23
CA PRO A 293 15.12 -33.07 -5.51
C PRO A 293 16.31 -33.38 -4.58
N GLY A 294 16.31 -34.55 -3.98
CA GLY A 294 17.31 -34.93 -3.00
C GLY A 294 17.15 -36.37 -2.51
N PHE A 295 17.71 -36.65 -1.34
CA PHE A 295 17.56 -37.94 -0.69
C PHE A 295 17.69 -37.81 0.83
N VAL A 296 17.14 -38.81 1.53
CA VAL A 296 17.31 -38.99 2.98
C VAL A 296 18.07 -40.29 3.22
N ILE A 297 19.02 -40.29 4.15
CA ILE A 297 19.71 -41.47 4.65
C ILE A 297 19.38 -41.61 6.14
N GLU A 298 18.74 -42.72 6.48
CA GLU A 298 18.43 -43.07 7.86
C GLU A 298 19.65 -43.61 8.61
N LYS A 299 19.57 -43.69 9.94
CA LYS A 299 20.67 -44.17 10.80
C LYS A 299 21.16 -45.57 10.48
N ASN A 300 20.29 -46.43 9.93
CA ASN A 300 20.64 -47.78 9.49
C ASN A 300 21.31 -47.82 8.10
N GLY A 301 21.52 -46.67 7.46
CA GLY A 301 22.11 -46.56 6.12
C GLY A 301 21.09 -46.63 4.98
N THR A 302 19.79 -46.83 5.26
CA THR A 302 18.76 -46.86 4.20
C THR A 302 18.65 -45.51 3.52
N LYS A 303 18.90 -45.48 2.20
CA LYS A 303 18.76 -44.28 1.36
C LYS A 303 17.40 -44.27 0.66
N THR A 304 16.68 -43.14 0.74
CA THR A 304 15.43 -42.89 0.03
C THR A 304 15.59 -41.65 -0.85
N GLU A 305 15.55 -41.81 -2.17
CA GLU A 305 15.60 -40.69 -3.12
C GLU A 305 14.19 -40.14 -3.40
N GLY A 306 14.08 -38.82 -3.53
CA GLY A 306 12.79 -38.17 -3.79
C GLY A 306 12.82 -36.66 -3.62
N ASN A 307 11.64 -36.05 -3.57
CA ASN A 307 11.49 -34.62 -3.35
C ASN A 307 11.40 -34.35 -1.85
N VAL A 308 12.35 -33.55 -1.36
CA VAL A 308 12.56 -33.25 0.05
C VAL A 308 11.87 -31.93 0.42
N THR A 309 11.09 -31.96 1.49
CA THR A 309 10.48 -30.78 2.10
C THR A 309 10.89 -30.69 3.56
N VAL A 310 11.36 -29.51 3.98
CA VAL A 310 11.67 -29.17 5.36
C VAL A 310 11.21 -27.75 5.63
N TYR A 311 10.52 -27.56 6.74
CA TYR A 311 10.20 -26.25 7.26
C TYR A 311 11.16 -25.97 8.41
N PHE A 312 12.08 -25.03 8.24
CA PHE A 312 13.01 -24.57 9.27
C PHE A 312 12.48 -23.36 10.05
N GLN A 313 11.55 -22.60 9.47
CA GLN A 313 10.95 -21.42 10.08
C GLN A 313 9.48 -21.24 9.69
N GLN A 314 8.76 -20.40 10.44
CA GLN A 314 7.43 -19.95 10.08
C GLN A 314 7.47 -19.10 8.81
N LEU A 315 6.43 -19.20 7.99
CA LEU A 315 6.32 -18.42 6.77
C LEU A 315 5.79 -17.01 7.07
N ASP A 316 6.62 -16.01 6.86
CA ASP A 316 6.26 -14.59 7.04
C ASP A 316 5.57 -14.03 5.78
N VAL A 317 4.26 -14.32 5.67
CA VAL A 317 3.41 -13.91 4.53
C VAL A 317 3.17 -12.39 4.49
N ASN A 318 3.27 -11.71 5.64
CA ASN A 318 2.98 -10.27 5.76
C ASN A 318 4.24 -9.40 5.82
N ASN A 319 5.44 -10.01 5.74
CA ASN A 319 6.72 -9.33 5.83
C ASN A 319 6.92 -8.57 7.15
N THR A 320 6.51 -9.16 8.26
CA THR A 320 6.67 -8.60 9.62
C THR A 320 8.07 -8.78 10.17
N GLY A 321 8.87 -9.69 9.60
CA GLY A 321 10.16 -10.13 10.13
C GLY A 321 10.03 -11.23 11.21
N GLU A 322 8.82 -11.65 11.54
CA GLU A 322 8.58 -12.72 12.52
C GLU A 322 8.67 -14.10 11.86
N VAL A 323 9.82 -14.76 12.03
CA VAL A 323 10.11 -16.06 11.41
C VAL A 323 10.09 -17.24 12.40
N LEU A 324 9.99 -16.96 13.71
CA LEU A 324 9.93 -17.98 14.75
C LEU A 324 8.52 -18.02 15.39
N PRO A 325 7.98 -19.21 15.68
CA PRO A 325 6.68 -19.32 16.33
C PRO A 325 6.74 -18.77 17.76
N THR A 326 5.82 -17.87 18.10
CA THR A 326 5.73 -17.25 19.44
C THR A 326 4.90 -18.07 20.44
N GLU A 327 4.00 -18.94 19.96
CA GLU A 327 2.96 -19.55 20.81
C GLU A 327 2.86 -21.09 20.74
N VAL A 328 3.51 -21.79 19.79
CA VAL A 328 3.32 -23.24 19.58
C VAL A 328 4.66 -23.98 19.59
N ALA A 329 4.64 -25.16 20.24
CA ALA A 329 5.66 -26.20 20.19
C ALA A 329 6.22 -26.41 18.78
N ASP A 330 7.51 -26.16 18.61
CA ASP A 330 8.08 -26.07 17.28
C ASP A 330 8.44 -27.44 16.70
N LYS A 331 7.88 -27.79 15.53
CA LYS A 331 8.36 -28.91 14.68
C LYS A 331 9.28 -28.42 13.55
N PHE A 332 9.46 -27.12 13.40
CA PHE A 332 10.36 -26.51 12.44
C PHE A 332 11.79 -26.99 12.72
N GLY A 333 12.49 -27.37 11.65
CA GLY A 333 13.82 -27.96 11.68
C GLY A 333 13.89 -29.37 12.29
N GLN A 334 12.83 -29.93 12.87
CA GLN A 334 12.87 -31.24 13.52
C GLN A 334 12.50 -32.40 12.59
N VAL A 335 11.84 -32.12 11.47
CA VAL A 335 11.24 -33.13 10.61
C VAL A 335 11.55 -32.85 9.14
N VAL A 336 11.95 -33.90 8.43
CA VAL A 336 12.05 -33.90 6.96
C VAL A 336 11.01 -34.82 6.35
N ILE A 337 10.39 -34.37 5.26
CA ILE A 337 9.44 -35.15 4.48
C ILE A 337 10.07 -35.44 3.13
N VAL A 338 10.17 -36.72 2.77
CA VAL A 338 10.58 -37.15 1.42
C VAL A 338 9.38 -37.76 0.70
N LYS A 339 9.04 -37.19 -0.45
CA LYS A 339 8.04 -37.75 -1.37
C LYS A 339 8.75 -38.53 -2.46
N TYR A 340 8.43 -39.81 -2.60
CA TYR A 340 9.09 -40.73 -3.53
C TYR A 340 8.07 -41.67 -4.18
N LEU A 341 8.46 -42.30 -5.29
CA LEU A 341 7.69 -43.38 -5.91
C LEU A 341 8.17 -44.72 -5.36
N ASN A 342 7.25 -45.58 -4.94
CA ASN A 342 7.61 -46.95 -4.58
C ASN A 342 7.87 -47.82 -5.82
N GLU A 343 8.26 -49.08 -5.62
CA GLU A 343 8.50 -50.06 -6.70
C GLU A 343 7.32 -50.25 -7.66
N LYS A 344 6.10 -49.86 -7.26
CA LYS A 344 4.87 -49.93 -8.06
C LYS A 344 4.48 -48.58 -8.69
N ASN A 345 5.40 -47.61 -8.75
CA ASN A 345 5.18 -46.25 -9.23
C ASN A 345 4.04 -45.49 -8.51
N GLN A 346 3.76 -45.83 -7.26
CA GLN A 346 2.77 -45.12 -6.46
C GLN A 346 3.45 -44.06 -5.59
N PRO A 347 2.88 -42.84 -5.50
CA PRO A 347 3.41 -41.79 -4.65
C PRO A 347 3.30 -42.17 -3.18
N ARG A 348 4.42 -42.12 -2.48
CA ARG A 348 4.54 -42.31 -1.04
C ARG A 348 5.26 -41.13 -0.42
N SER A 349 4.99 -40.88 0.85
CA SER A 349 5.69 -39.89 1.66
C SER A 349 6.22 -40.55 2.92
N LYS A 350 7.47 -40.27 3.26
CA LYS A 350 8.08 -40.67 4.53
C LYS A 350 8.47 -39.43 5.32
N THR A 351 8.17 -39.46 6.61
CA THR A 351 8.45 -38.38 7.56
C THR A 351 9.52 -38.88 8.51
N ILE A 352 10.65 -38.17 8.61
CA ILE A 352 11.83 -38.60 9.38
C ILE A 352 12.19 -37.53 10.41
N ASN A 353 12.26 -37.91 11.69
CA ASN A 353 12.64 -37.01 12.78
C ASN A 353 14.17 -36.87 12.88
N ALA A 354 14.64 -35.66 13.15
CA ALA A 354 16.05 -35.36 13.41
C ALA A 354 16.63 -36.17 14.58
N SER A 355 15.82 -36.52 15.59
CA SER A 355 16.22 -37.34 16.74
C SER A 355 16.67 -38.76 16.37
N THR A 356 16.35 -39.22 15.17
CA THR A 356 16.84 -40.51 14.67
C THR A 356 18.30 -40.45 14.24
N GLY A 357 18.90 -39.26 14.11
CA GLY A 357 20.24 -39.07 13.56
C GLY A 357 20.30 -39.25 12.04
N ALA A 358 19.17 -39.15 11.35
CA ALA A 358 19.12 -39.17 9.90
C ALA A 358 19.82 -37.95 9.29
N GLN A 359 20.27 -38.10 8.06
CA GLN A 359 20.82 -37.02 7.24
C GLN A 359 20.01 -36.92 5.96
N PHE A 360 19.92 -35.73 5.38
CA PHE A 360 19.34 -35.56 4.04
C PHE A 360 20.19 -34.60 3.23
N CYS A 361 20.19 -34.76 1.91
CA CYS A 361 20.85 -33.84 1.02
C CYS A 361 19.89 -33.40 -0.08
N VAL A 362 20.01 -32.15 -0.49
CA VAL A 362 19.21 -31.54 -1.56
C VAL A 362 20.13 -31.02 -2.65
N LYS A 363 19.68 -31.13 -3.89
CA LYS A 363 20.36 -30.56 -5.05
C LYS A 363 20.00 -29.08 -5.14
N THR A 364 21.01 -28.23 -5.05
CA THR A 364 20.91 -26.79 -5.20
C THR A 364 21.63 -26.36 -6.48
N ASN A 365 21.47 -25.10 -6.87
CA ASN A 365 22.18 -24.55 -8.05
C ASN A 365 23.71 -24.53 -7.86
N THR A 366 24.18 -24.56 -6.61
CA THR A 366 25.60 -24.51 -6.24
C THR A 366 26.20 -25.89 -5.92
N GLY A 367 25.42 -26.97 -6.05
CA GLY A 367 25.87 -28.33 -5.81
C GLY A 367 24.92 -29.12 -4.93
N GLU A 368 25.46 -29.97 -4.06
CA GLU A 368 24.70 -30.73 -3.08
C GLU A 368 24.88 -30.12 -1.69
N THR A 369 23.77 -29.80 -1.02
CA THR A 369 23.77 -29.29 0.36
C THR A 369 23.18 -30.35 1.27
N CYS A 370 23.91 -30.75 2.31
CA CYS A 370 23.51 -31.80 3.23
C CYS A 370 23.19 -31.26 4.61
N TYR A 371 22.25 -31.91 5.28
CA TYR A 371 21.74 -31.56 6.59
C TYR A 371 21.70 -32.78 7.49
N TYR A 372 22.00 -32.60 8.78
CA TYR A 372 22.14 -33.69 9.75
C TYR A 372 21.27 -33.46 10.97
N GLY A 373 20.49 -34.47 11.35
CA GLY A 373 19.73 -34.47 12.60
C GLY A 373 20.66 -34.65 13.79
N LEU A 374 20.77 -33.63 14.65
CA LEU A 374 21.70 -33.60 15.79
C LEU A 374 20.97 -33.25 17.08
N ASP A 375 21.24 -33.98 18.17
CA ASP A 375 20.94 -33.53 19.53
C ASP A 375 22.08 -32.63 20.03
N VAL A 376 21.75 -31.43 20.49
CA VAL A 376 22.75 -30.37 20.74
C VAL A 376 22.77 -29.89 22.19
N LYS A 377 23.98 -29.72 22.73
CA LYS A 377 24.28 -29.10 24.03
C LYS A 377 24.42 -27.58 23.85
N GLY A 378 23.67 -26.78 24.60
CA GLY A 378 23.80 -25.30 24.62
C GLY A 378 22.50 -24.52 24.40
N GLU A 379 21.44 -25.14 23.88
CA GLU A 379 20.13 -24.48 23.68
C GLU A 379 19.28 -24.44 24.96
N ALA A 380 19.68 -23.68 25.98
CA ALA A 380 18.86 -23.57 27.21
C ALA A 380 17.48 -22.92 26.95
N MET A 381 17.41 -21.94 26.04
CA MET A 381 16.18 -21.19 25.75
C MET A 381 15.16 -21.96 24.89
N LYS A 382 15.58 -22.62 23.80
CA LYS A 382 14.70 -23.52 23.02
C LYS A 382 14.24 -24.73 23.85
N LYS A 383 15.09 -25.23 24.77
CA LYS A 383 14.67 -26.22 25.78
C LYS A 383 13.58 -25.70 26.72
N LEU A 384 13.64 -24.43 27.12
CA LEU A 384 12.60 -23.81 27.96
C LEU A 384 11.28 -23.65 27.21
N GLN A 385 11.32 -23.26 25.93
CA GLN A 385 10.13 -23.20 25.06
C GLN A 385 9.52 -24.59 24.84
N ASN A 386 10.35 -25.63 24.70
CA ASN A 386 9.90 -27.02 24.55
C ASN A 386 9.39 -27.67 25.85
N LEU A 387 9.78 -27.16 27.03
CA LEU A 387 9.22 -27.61 28.31
C LEU A 387 7.72 -27.30 28.44
N ASN A 388 7.27 -26.19 27.86
CA ASN A 388 5.85 -25.81 27.85
C ASN A 388 5.00 -26.67 26.89
N SER A 389 5.63 -27.46 26.01
CA SER A 389 4.93 -28.23 24.98
C SER A 389 4.85 -29.73 25.18
N LEU A 390 5.37 -30.25 26.31
CA LEU A 390 5.52 -31.70 26.57
C LEU A 390 6.35 -32.45 25.50
N SER A 391 7.02 -31.74 24.57
CA SER A 391 7.88 -32.34 23.54
C SER A 391 9.33 -32.30 24.00
N PHE A 392 9.89 -33.47 24.33
CA PHE A 392 11.28 -33.61 24.77
C PHE A 392 12.29 -33.76 23.61
N ASN A 393 11.86 -33.52 22.37
CA ASN A 393 12.74 -33.59 21.20
C ASN A 393 13.55 -32.29 21.06
N ASN A 394 14.85 -32.35 21.36
CA ASN A 394 15.79 -31.23 21.16
C ASN A 394 16.71 -31.46 19.95
N SER A 395 16.34 -32.38 19.06
CA SER A 395 17.10 -32.65 17.85
C SER A 395 16.54 -31.89 16.67
N TYR A 396 17.42 -31.20 15.94
CA TYR A 396 17.12 -30.42 14.75
C TYR A 396 18.08 -30.78 13.62
N TYR A 397 17.69 -30.49 12.38
CA TYR A 397 18.54 -30.62 11.20
C TYR A 397 19.41 -29.38 11.04
N TYR A 398 20.72 -29.58 11.00
CA TYR A 398 21.72 -28.53 10.78
C TYR A 398 22.44 -28.71 9.45
N GLU A 399 22.73 -27.61 8.77
CA GLU A 399 23.44 -27.59 7.49
C GLU A 399 24.91 -27.96 7.68
N LEU A 400 25.44 -28.91 6.91
CA LEU A 400 26.84 -29.32 6.97
C LEU A 400 27.72 -28.27 6.25
N LEU A 401 28.64 -27.66 6.99
CA LEU A 401 29.64 -26.75 6.43
C LEU A 401 30.96 -27.47 6.12
N TYR A 402 31.39 -28.37 7.01
CA TYR A 402 32.65 -29.09 6.88
C TYR A 402 32.61 -30.47 7.55
N LYS A 403 33.19 -31.47 6.89
CA LYS A 403 33.33 -32.84 7.40
C LYS A 403 34.80 -33.24 7.39
N GLY A 404 35.41 -33.27 8.58
CA GLY A 404 36.77 -33.74 8.80
C GLY A 404 36.82 -35.17 9.35
N ARG A 405 38.02 -35.66 9.65
CA ARG A 405 38.20 -36.97 10.30
C ARG A 405 37.80 -36.88 11.78
N GLY A 406 36.71 -37.54 12.18
CA GLY A 406 36.29 -37.60 13.59
C GLY A 406 35.58 -36.35 14.12
N ILE A 407 35.43 -35.30 13.30
CA ILE A 407 34.81 -34.03 13.66
C ILE A 407 34.09 -33.40 12.46
N SER A 408 33.00 -32.69 12.70
CA SER A 408 32.23 -31.99 11.66
C SER A 408 31.68 -30.67 12.21
N VAL A 409 31.52 -29.69 11.31
CA VAL A 409 31.03 -28.34 11.59
C VAL A 409 29.74 -28.12 10.81
N PHE A 410 28.74 -27.59 11.51
CA PHE A 410 27.40 -27.32 10.99
C PHE A 410 26.93 -25.92 11.35
N GLN A 411 25.86 -25.49 10.71
CA GLN A 411 25.20 -24.20 10.94
C GLN A 411 23.69 -24.40 11.11
N ASP A 412 23.07 -23.59 11.97
CA ASP A 412 21.61 -23.49 12.03
C ASP A 412 21.09 -22.87 10.70
N PRO A 413 20.11 -23.48 10.02
CA PRO A 413 19.60 -22.97 8.75
C PRO A 413 18.90 -21.60 8.85
N VAL A 414 18.37 -21.24 10.02
CA VAL A 414 17.66 -19.98 10.28
C VAL A 414 18.60 -18.97 10.95
N GLU A 415 19.18 -19.36 12.08
CA GLU A 415 20.04 -18.51 12.91
C GLU A 415 21.50 -18.69 12.50
N LYS A 416 21.91 -18.08 11.37
CA LYS A 416 23.22 -18.29 10.74
C LYS A 416 24.43 -17.99 11.64
N GLU A 417 24.21 -17.28 12.72
CA GLU A 417 25.17 -17.03 13.79
C GLU A 417 25.36 -18.17 14.79
N LYS A 418 24.54 -19.23 14.72
CA LYS A 418 24.67 -20.43 15.55
C LYS A 418 25.42 -21.51 14.78
N LEU A 419 26.59 -21.86 15.30
CA LEU A 419 27.47 -22.89 14.75
C LEU A 419 27.45 -24.11 15.66
N VAL A 420 27.56 -25.29 15.07
CA VAL A 420 27.48 -26.55 15.81
C VAL A 420 28.67 -27.42 15.45
N VAL A 421 29.38 -27.92 16.47
CA VAL A 421 30.52 -28.83 16.32
C VAL A 421 30.12 -30.21 16.82
N LYS A 422 30.33 -31.25 16.02
CA LYS A 422 30.08 -32.65 16.39
C LYS A 422 31.36 -33.46 16.24
N ILE A 423 31.83 -34.05 17.33
CA ILE A 423 32.85 -35.12 17.28
C ILE A 423 32.17 -36.48 17.21
N GLU A 424 32.75 -37.45 16.51
CA GLU A 424 32.15 -38.78 16.31
C GLU A 424 31.92 -39.53 17.62
N LYS A 425 32.88 -39.42 18.56
CA LYS A 425 32.86 -40.14 19.85
C LYS A 425 31.79 -39.65 20.84
N ASP A 426 31.35 -38.39 20.76
CA ASP A 426 30.34 -37.85 21.68
C ASP A 426 28.94 -37.99 21.09
N PRO A 427 27.94 -38.54 21.80
CA PRO A 427 26.58 -38.69 21.27
C PRO A 427 25.89 -37.35 20.94
N LYS A 428 26.31 -36.23 21.53
CA LYS A 428 25.68 -34.91 21.34
C LYS A 428 26.65 -33.92 20.71
N ALA A 429 26.13 -33.06 19.85
CA ALA A 429 26.88 -31.94 19.31
C ALA A 429 26.96 -30.78 20.33
N LEU A 430 27.91 -29.87 20.13
CA LEU A 430 28.06 -28.64 20.90
C LEU A 430 27.62 -27.45 20.05
N MET A 431 26.65 -26.66 20.52
CA MET A 431 26.30 -25.37 19.92
C MET A 431 27.19 -24.26 20.48
N LEU A 432 27.67 -23.41 19.58
CA LEU A 432 28.39 -22.18 19.82
C LEU A 432 27.53 -21.03 19.29
N ASP A 433 27.30 -20.02 20.12
CA ASP A 433 26.57 -18.82 19.73
C ASP A 433 27.59 -17.70 19.47
N ARG A 434 27.59 -17.11 18.27
CA ARG A 434 28.55 -16.02 17.94
C ARG A 434 28.41 -14.81 18.87
N ASN A 435 27.29 -14.63 19.55
CA ASN A 435 27.07 -13.51 20.48
C ASN A 435 27.51 -13.82 21.92
N SER A 436 27.95 -15.05 22.19
CA SER A 436 28.33 -15.54 23.51
C SER A 436 29.84 -15.33 23.78
N SER A 437 30.19 -15.11 25.06
CA SER A 437 31.49 -14.63 25.54
C SER A 437 32.58 -15.72 25.61
N ASP A 438 33.74 -15.41 26.20
CA ASP A 438 34.88 -16.32 26.52
C ASP A 438 34.48 -17.71 27.08
N LYS A 439 33.26 -17.83 27.60
CA LYS A 439 32.66 -19.10 28.05
C LYS A 439 32.51 -20.15 26.95
N ASP A 440 32.22 -19.77 25.71
CA ASP A 440 32.08 -20.75 24.62
C ASP A 440 33.43 -21.29 24.15
N GLY A 441 34.50 -20.50 24.22
CA GLY A 441 35.87 -20.97 24.00
C GLY A 441 36.27 -22.04 25.02
N ALA A 442 35.98 -21.79 26.31
CA ALA A 442 36.22 -22.77 27.36
C ALA A 442 35.40 -24.07 27.17
N ARG A 443 34.13 -23.95 26.75
CA ARG A 443 33.27 -25.11 26.46
C ARG A 443 33.76 -25.91 25.26
N LEU A 444 34.20 -25.24 24.20
CA LEU A 444 34.76 -25.89 23.02
C LEU A 444 36.07 -26.60 23.36
N ALA A 445 36.96 -25.93 24.11
CA ALA A 445 38.21 -26.53 24.58
C ALA A 445 37.96 -27.80 25.42
N GLU A 446 36.99 -27.79 26.33
CA GLU A 446 36.61 -28.98 27.09
C GLU A 446 36.02 -30.08 26.21
N TYR A 447 35.21 -29.71 25.21
CA TYR A 447 34.61 -30.65 24.27
C TYR A 447 35.66 -31.33 23.36
N LEU A 448 36.76 -30.63 23.07
CA LEU A 448 37.87 -31.12 22.23
C LEU A 448 39.08 -31.61 23.05
N LYS A 449 38.91 -31.91 24.34
CA LYS A 449 39.99 -32.27 25.28
C LYS A 449 40.91 -33.41 24.85
N ASP A 450 40.45 -34.27 23.94
CA ASP A 450 41.23 -35.37 23.38
C ASP A 450 42.41 -34.86 22.52
N CYS A 451 42.38 -33.61 22.03
CA CYS A 451 43.50 -32.99 21.34
C CYS A 451 44.11 -31.81 22.12
N LYS A 452 45.23 -32.07 22.82
CA LYS A 452 45.89 -31.09 23.69
C LYS A 452 46.43 -29.85 22.97
N SER A 453 46.89 -29.97 21.72
CA SER A 453 47.39 -28.82 20.93
C SER A 453 46.25 -27.86 20.63
N VAL A 454 45.18 -28.35 19.99
CA VAL A 454 43.98 -27.56 19.67
C VAL A 454 43.38 -26.90 20.93
N VAL A 455 43.33 -27.62 22.06
CA VAL A 455 42.89 -27.07 23.34
C VAL A 455 43.76 -25.90 23.81
N ALA A 456 45.09 -26.01 23.66
CA ALA A 456 46.01 -24.94 24.04
C ALA A 456 45.81 -23.70 23.15
N ASP A 457 45.65 -23.90 21.84
CA ASP A 457 45.48 -22.82 20.87
C ASP A 457 44.15 -22.08 21.08
N ILE A 458 43.06 -22.82 21.36
CA ILE A 458 41.77 -22.22 21.75
C ILE A 458 41.91 -21.41 23.05
N LYS A 459 42.57 -21.96 24.08
CA LYS A 459 42.76 -21.25 25.37
C LYS A 459 43.65 -20.02 25.25
N ASN A 460 44.57 -20.01 24.30
CA ASN A 460 45.43 -18.88 23.99
C ASN A 460 44.75 -17.85 23.07
N ASN A 461 43.45 -17.98 22.77
CA ASN A 461 42.71 -17.14 21.83
C ASN A 461 43.37 -17.05 20.44
N SER A 462 44.02 -18.14 19.99
CA SER A 462 44.66 -18.21 18.67
C SER A 462 43.63 -18.33 17.53
N PHE A 463 42.37 -18.62 17.87
CA PHE A 463 41.24 -18.71 16.96
C PHE A 463 40.10 -17.81 17.42
N ASN A 464 39.43 -17.16 16.47
CA ASN A 464 38.13 -16.56 16.68
C ASN A 464 37.03 -17.59 16.38
N ILE A 465 36.58 -18.31 17.42
CA ILE A 465 35.55 -19.37 17.32
C ILE A 465 34.18 -18.90 16.80
N ARG A 466 34.01 -17.59 16.55
CA ARG A 466 32.83 -17.01 15.92
C ARG A 466 32.90 -17.08 14.39
N GLU A 467 34.10 -17.14 13.83
CA GLU A 467 34.33 -17.22 12.39
C GLU A 467 34.24 -18.67 11.90
N ILE A 468 33.58 -18.87 10.77
CA ILE A 468 33.43 -20.21 10.16
C ILE A 468 34.80 -20.78 9.78
N ASP A 469 35.66 -19.95 9.19
CA ASP A 469 36.96 -20.40 8.70
C ASP A 469 37.86 -20.89 9.84
N ASP A 470 37.85 -20.20 10.98
CA ASP A 470 38.59 -20.59 12.18
C ASP A 470 38.03 -21.88 12.80
N LEU A 471 36.70 -22.07 12.85
CA LEU A 471 36.12 -23.35 13.28
C LEU A 471 36.44 -24.50 12.34
N ILE A 472 36.48 -24.25 11.03
CA ILE A 472 36.92 -25.25 10.04
C ILE A 472 38.39 -25.57 10.25
N GLN A 473 39.23 -24.58 10.56
CA GLN A 473 40.64 -24.78 10.86
C GLN A 473 40.84 -25.62 12.13
N ILE A 474 40.12 -25.30 13.21
CA ILE A 474 40.08 -26.12 14.43
C ILE A 474 39.68 -27.56 14.11
N ALA A 475 38.67 -27.76 13.25
CA ALA A 475 38.22 -29.10 12.87
C ALA A 475 39.26 -29.86 12.04
N LYS A 476 40.01 -29.19 11.16
CA LYS A 476 41.14 -29.79 10.42
C LYS A 476 42.23 -30.24 11.38
N GLU A 477 42.68 -29.34 12.26
CA GLU A 477 43.74 -29.63 13.23
C GLU A 477 43.34 -30.76 14.18
N TYR A 478 42.09 -30.76 14.66
CA TYR A 478 41.57 -31.85 15.48
C TYR A 478 41.59 -33.20 14.75
N GLY A 479 41.27 -33.22 13.45
CA GLY A 479 41.30 -34.44 12.63
C GLY A 479 42.71 -34.98 12.37
N GLU A 480 43.74 -34.16 12.53
CA GLU A 480 45.15 -34.54 12.44
C GLU A 480 45.73 -35.02 13.77
N CYS A 481 45.07 -34.70 14.89
CA CYS A 481 45.46 -35.19 16.20
C CYS A 481 45.38 -36.72 16.20
N ARG A 482 46.54 -37.36 16.35
CA ARG A 482 46.62 -38.80 16.61
C ARG A 482 46.00 -39.05 17.99
N ASN A 483 44.80 -39.59 17.99
CA ASN A 483 44.16 -40.15 19.17
C ASN A 483 44.95 -41.35 19.71
#